data_AF-G3B484-F1
#
_entry.id   AF-G3B484-F1
#
_cell.length_a   1.000
_cell.length_b   1.000
_cell.length_c   1.000
_cell.angle_alpha   90.00
_cell.angle_beta   90.00
_cell.angle_gamma   90.00
#
_symmetry.space_group_name_H-M   'P 1'
#
loop_
_entity.id
_entity.type
_entity.pdbx_description
1 polymer ?
#
loop_
_entity_poly.entity_id
_entity_poly.type
_entity_poly.pdbx_seq_one_letter_code
_entity_poly.pdbx_strand_id
1 'polypeptide(L)'
;MPRSKRSKLVTLAQTDKKGKENKERIFDEVRSALDEFKYVFVLRLDDVRTPVLQEIRSDWAGSRLILGKRRVLEKALGDTTAEEYKDDLHQLSKLCDGVVGLLFTNEEINTVEDYFNAYTKQDYSRAKTRAPIDFTIPEGIVYSRGGQISIEEDVTMSHSLEETLRNKFKIPTKMKSGDVLDVRQALILKQFGIAASEFKVQMLGYYDGENNKVEKY
;
A
#
# COMPACT_ATOMS: atom_id res chain seq x y z
N MET A 1 -39.72 -24.24 7.91
CA MET A 1 -39.73 -22.95 7.19
C MET A 1 -38.30 -22.46 6.98
N PRO A 2 -37.86 -22.14 5.76
CA PRO A 2 -36.54 -21.56 5.54
C PRO A 2 -36.46 -20.22 6.28
N ARG A 3 -35.46 -20.07 7.17
CA ARG A 3 -35.28 -18.85 7.97
C ARG A 3 -35.21 -17.62 7.05
N SER A 4 -35.88 -16.53 7.47
CA SER A 4 -35.78 -15.21 6.84
C SER A 4 -34.31 -14.87 6.57
N LYS A 5 -33.92 -14.88 5.29
CA LYS A 5 -32.60 -14.48 4.80
C LYS A 5 -32.78 -13.19 4.01
N ARG A 6 -31.97 -12.17 4.30
CA ARG A 6 -31.93 -10.95 3.48
C ARG A 6 -31.59 -11.33 2.04
N SER A 7 -32.35 -10.79 1.08
CA SER A 7 -32.03 -10.94 -0.33
C SER A 7 -30.67 -10.32 -0.61
N LYS A 8 -29.83 -11.06 -1.35
CA LYS A 8 -28.53 -10.57 -1.77
C LYS A 8 -28.70 -9.85 -3.09
N LEU A 9 -28.28 -8.59 -3.17
CA LEU A 9 -28.25 -7.86 -4.44
C LEU A 9 -27.23 -8.55 -5.37
N VAL A 10 -27.70 -9.08 -6.50
CA VAL A 10 -26.86 -9.73 -7.51
C VAL A 10 -26.62 -8.73 -8.64
N THR A 11 -25.34 -8.47 -8.93
CA THR A 11 -24.90 -7.55 -9.99
C THR A 11 -24.53 -8.34 -11.25
N LEU A 12 -24.88 -7.83 -12.43
CA LEU A 12 -24.56 -8.45 -13.74
C LEU A 12 -23.14 -8.14 -14.25
N ALA A 13 -22.20 -7.86 -13.33
CA ALA A 13 -20.83 -7.55 -13.69
C ALA A 13 -20.12 -8.77 -14.29
N GLN A 14 -19.27 -8.55 -15.31
CA GLN A 14 -18.56 -9.60 -16.03
C GLN A 14 -17.31 -10.13 -15.30
N THR A 15 -16.97 -9.55 -14.15
CA THR A 15 -15.77 -9.94 -13.39
C THR A 15 -16.10 -11.04 -12.40
N ASP A 16 -15.58 -12.24 -12.66
CA ASP A 16 -15.70 -13.37 -11.75
C ASP A 16 -14.70 -13.32 -10.59
N LYS A 17 -15.05 -13.99 -9.50
CA LYS A 17 -14.18 -14.09 -8.34
C LYS A 17 -13.01 -15.02 -8.65
N LYS A 18 -11.79 -14.53 -8.47
CA LYS A 18 -10.59 -15.38 -8.51
C LYS A 18 -10.62 -16.36 -7.32
N GLY A 19 -10.62 -17.65 -7.65
CA GLY A 19 -10.79 -18.75 -6.70
C GLY A 19 -9.48 -19.27 -6.11
N LYS A 20 -9.47 -20.57 -5.79
CA LYS A 20 -8.30 -21.30 -5.28
C LYS A 20 -7.15 -21.32 -6.28
N GLU A 21 -7.47 -21.46 -7.56
CA GLU A 21 -6.53 -21.51 -8.68
C GLU A 21 -5.56 -20.31 -8.70
N ASN A 22 -6.05 -19.08 -8.48
CA ASN A 22 -5.16 -17.91 -8.45
C ASN A 22 -4.22 -17.91 -7.24
N LYS A 23 -4.58 -18.57 -6.14
CA LYS A 23 -3.69 -18.72 -4.97
C LYS A 23 -2.64 -19.78 -5.23
N GLU A 24 -3.00 -20.87 -5.90
CA GLU A 24 -2.07 -21.91 -6.35
C GLU A 24 -1.08 -21.33 -7.37
N ARG A 25 -1.55 -20.54 -8.36
CA ARG A 25 -0.67 -19.81 -9.28
C ARG A 25 0.36 -18.94 -8.56
N ILE A 26 -0.06 -18.12 -7.58
CA ILE A 26 0.87 -17.27 -6.81
C ILE A 26 1.85 -18.13 -6.00
N PHE A 27 1.39 -19.24 -5.45
CA PHE A 27 2.22 -20.17 -4.69
C PHE A 27 3.32 -20.80 -5.56
N ASP A 28 2.95 -21.25 -6.76
CA ASP A 28 3.89 -21.85 -7.72
C ASP A 28 4.85 -20.79 -8.30
N GLU A 29 4.37 -19.56 -8.53
CA GLU A 29 5.22 -18.43 -8.95
C GLU A 29 6.28 -18.08 -7.90
N VAL A 30 5.93 -18.10 -6.61
CA VAL A 30 6.89 -17.86 -5.53
C VAL A 30 7.95 -18.96 -5.47
N ARG A 31 7.56 -20.24 -5.57
CA ARG A 31 8.52 -21.35 -5.56
C ARG A 31 9.44 -21.34 -6.77
N SER A 32 8.89 -21.07 -7.95
CA SER A 32 9.71 -20.94 -9.16
C SER A 32 10.70 -19.77 -9.06
N ALA A 33 10.29 -18.65 -8.47
CA ALA A 33 11.17 -17.50 -8.26
C ALA A 33 12.23 -17.75 -7.18
N LEU A 34 11.93 -18.57 -6.16
CA LEU A 34 12.93 -19.00 -5.16
C LEU A 34 14.07 -19.80 -5.79
N ASP A 35 13.80 -20.55 -6.87
CA ASP A 35 14.81 -21.33 -7.60
C ASP A 35 15.59 -20.49 -8.61
N GLU A 36 14.93 -19.50 -9.24
CA GLU A 36 15.52 -18.65 -10.28
C GLU A 36 16.43 -17.54 -9.74
N PHE A 37 16.12 -17.03 -8.53
CA PHE A 37 16.79 -15.85 -7.96
C PHE A 37 17.59 -16.19 -6.70
N LYS A 38 18.71 -15.47 -6.51
CA LYS A 38 19.60 -15.60 -5.36
C LYS A 38 19.02 -14.97 -4.10
N TYR A 39 18.49 -13.74 -4.20
CA TYR A 39 18.02 -12.99 -3.05
C TYR A 39 16.50 -12.82 -3.05
N VAL A 40 15.93 -12.83 -1.83
CA VAL A 40 14.52 -12.56 -1.60
C VAL A 40 14.37 -11.47 -0.55
N PHE A 41 13.76 -10.36 -0.93
CA PHE A 41 13.48 -9.23 -0.03
C PHE A 41 12.01 -9.20 0.36
N VAL A 42 11.76 -8.93 1.64
CA VAL A 42 10.41 -8.70 2.18
C VAL A 42 10.16 -7.20 2.26
N LEU A 43 9.27 -6.71 1.38
CA LEU A 43 8.87 -5.31 1.32
C LEU A 43 7.50 -5.13 1.97
N ARG A 44 7.40 -4.20 2.92
CA ARG A 44 6.12 -3.71 3.44
C ARG A 44 5.60 -2.62 2.52
N LEU A 45 4.56 -2.97 1.77
CA LEU A 45 3.91 -2.15 0.76
C LEU A 45 2.51 -1.73 1.22
N ASP A 46 2.43 -1.28 2.47
CA ASP A 46 1.18 -0.74 3.01
C ASP A 46 0.79 0.51 2.22
N ASP A 47 -0.49 0.62 1.88
CA ASP A 47 -1.05 1.84 1.31
C ASP A 47 -0.48 2.29 -0.06
N VAL A 48 0.19 1.39 -0.79
CA VAL A 48 0.71 1.64 -2.15
C VAL A 48 -0.39 1.92 -3.17
N ARG A 49 -0.12 2.85 -4.10
CA ARG A 49 -0.93 3.04 -5.32
C ARG A 49 -0.44 2.20 -6.47
N THR A 50 -1.36 1.77 -7.34
CA THR A 50 -1.04 0.96 -8.52
C THR A 50 -0.01 1.58 -9.46
N PRO A 51 0.03 2.90 -9.74
CA PRO A 51 1.07 3.47 -10.62
C PRO A 51 2.47 3.41 -9.99
N VAL A 52 2.57 3.66 -8.68
CA VAL A 52 3.84 3.57 -7.93
C VAL A 52 4.38 2.14 -7.98
N LEU A 53 3.49 1.15 -7.89
CA LEU A 53 3.87 -0.26 -8.00
C LEU A 53 4.29 -0.64 -9.43
N GLN A 54 3.66 -0.05 -10.45
CA GLN A 54 4.04 -0.24 -11.84
C GLN A 54 5.41 0.37 -12.14
N GLU A 55 5.70 1.55 -11.59
CA GLU A 55 7.01 2.21 -11.67
C GLU A 55 8.11 1.32 -11.08
N ILE A 56 7.93 0.84 -9.84
CA ILE A 56 8.87 -0.10 -9.20
C ILE A 56 9.06 -1.38 -10.05
N ARG A 57 8.00 -1.90 -10.68
CA ARG A 57 8.13 -3.08 -11.56
C ARG A 57 8.87 -2.80 -12.86
N SER A 58 8.73 -1.60 -13.40
CA SER A 58 9.44 -1.17 -14.60
C SER A 58 10.92 -0.95 -14.33
N ASP A 59 11.26 -0.35 -13.18
CA ASP A 59 12.65 -0.11 -12.77
C ASP A 59 13.38 -1.44 -12.49
N TRP A 60 12.65 -2.44 -12.00
CA TRP A 60 13.16 -3.76 -11.65
C TRP A 60 12.73 -4.86 -12.64
N ALA A 61 12.82 -4.59 -13.95
CA ALA A 61 12.33 -5.52 -14.99
C ALA A 61 13.01 -6.91 -14.99
N GLY A 62 14.27 -6.99 -14.56
CA GLY A 62 15.01 -8.25 -14.40
C GLY A 62 14.69 -9.01 -13.10
N SER A 63 14.00 -8.36 -12.16
CA SER A 63 13.59 -8.94 -10.88
C SER A 63 12.10 -9.28 -10.90
N ARG A 64 11.67 -10.14 -9.99
CA ARG A 64 10.24 -10.48 -9.86
C ARG A 64 9.66 -9.95 -8.57
N LEU A 65 8.70 -9.02 -8.70
CA LEU A 65 7.92 -8.50 -7.57
C LEU A 65 6.55 -9.20 -7.48
N ILE A 66 6.43 -10.13 -6.53
CA ILE A 66 5.23 -10.92 -6.28
C ILE A 66 4.46 -10.32 -5.09
N LEU A 67 3.19 -9.99 -5.32
CA LEU A 67 2.27 -9.59 -4.26
C LEU A 67 1.16 -10.62 -4.14
N GLY A 68 0.80 -10.93 -2.91
CA GLY A 68 -0.18 -11.95 -2.63
C GLY A 68 -0.83 -11.77 -1.27
N LYS A 69 -1.78 -12.65 -0.96
CA LYS A 69 -2.31 -12.72 0.40
C LYS A 69 -1.19 -13.24 1.30
N ARG A 70 -0.92 -12.54 2.42
CA ARG A 70 0.10 -12.90 3.42
C ARG A 70 0.19 -14.42 3.70
N ARG A 71 -0.95 -15.04 4.05
CA ARG A 71 -1.04 -16.49 4.33
C ARG A 71 -0.64 -17.41 3.17
N VAL A 72 -0.76 -16.96 1.92
CA VAL A 72 -0.32 -17.73 0.74
C VAL A 72 1.19 -17.63 0.59
N LEU A 73 1.76 -16.43 0.78
CA LEU A 73 3.20 -16.19 0.74
C LEU A 73 3.91 -16.94 1.88
N GLU A 74 3.40 -16.85 3.11
CA GLU A 74 3.92 -17.58 4.27
C GLU A 74 3.98 -19.09 4.01
N LYS A 75 2.93 -19.67 3.42
CA LYS A 75 2.91 -21.10 3.06
C LYS A 75 3.84 -21.45 1.92
N ALA A 76 4.05 -20.54 0.97
CA ALA A 76 4.95 -20.77 -0.15
C ALA A 76 6.41 -20.83 0.31
N LEU A 77 6.78 -19.95 1.26
CA LEU A 77 8.08 -19.93 1.94
C LEU A 77 8.25 -21.08 2.94
N GLY A 78 7.21 -21.38 3.72
CA GLY A 78 7.22 -22.31 4.84
C GLY A 78 6.97 -21.59 6.17
N ASP A 79 5.98 -22.03 6.94
CA ASP A 79 5.66 -21.45 8.27
C ASP A 79 6.44 -22.17 9.39
N THR A 80 6.75 -23.45 9.17
CA THR A 80 7.49 -24.31 10.10
C THR A 80 8.77 -24.83 9.47
N THR A 81 9.74 -25.21 10.30
CA THR A 81 11.00 -25.84 9.87
C THR A 81 10.79 -27.14 9.10
N ALA A 82 9.68 -27.85 9.29
CA ALA A 82 9.39 -29.09 8.58
C ALA A 82 8.78 -28.88 7.18
N GLU A 83 8.18 -27.70 6.95
CA GLU A 83 7.49 -27.35 5.70
C GLU A 83 8.26 -26.30 4.88
N GLU A 84 9.48 -25.95 5.31
CA GLU A 84 10.30 -24.96 4.62
C GLU A 84 10.82 -25.49 3.29
N TYR A 85 10.82 -24.62 2.29
CA TYR A 85 11.27 -24.98 0.95
C TYR A 85 12.81 -24.99 0.86
N LYS A 86 13.45 -24.03 1.53
CA LYS A 86 14.90 -23.91 1.70
C LYS A 86 15.20 -23.69 3.18
N ASP A 87 16.42 -24.02 3.59
CA ASP A 87 16.86 -23.90 4.98
C ASP A 87 16.69 -22.45 5.49
N ASP A 88 16.20 -22.33 6.73
CA ASP A 88 15.95 -21.06 7.46
C ASP A 88 14.93 -20.09 6.85
N LEU A 89 14.23 -20.48 5.78
CA LEU A 89 13.25 -19.63 5.11
C LEU A 89 12.01 -19.36 5.98
N HIS A 90 11.73 -20.23 6.95
CA HIS A 90 10.68 -20.03 7.94
C HIS A 90 10.92 -18.81 8.86
N GLN A 91 12.15 -18.30 8.94
CA GLN A 91 12.44 -17.07 9.68
C GLN A 91 12.01 -15.83 8.89
N LEU A 92 12.10 -15.89 7.55
CA LEU A 92 11.67 -14.83 6.63
C LEU A 92 10.14 -14.72 6.60
N SER A 93 9.43 -15.85 6.65
CA SER A 93 7.96 -15.87 6.64
C SER A 93 7.36 -15.16 7.87
N LYS A 94 8.02 -15.26 9.04
CA LYS A 94 7.62 -14.56 10.27
C LYS A 94 7.74 -13.04 10.20
N LEU A 95 8.55 -12.51 9.28
CA LEU A 95 8.70 -11.06 9.08
C LEU A 95 7.55 -10.48 8.25
N CYS A 96 6.75 -11.31 7.59
CA CYS A 96 5.65 -10.84 6.76
C CYS A 96 4.55 -10.20 7.62
N ASP A 97 4.52 -8.87 7.71
CA ASP A 97 3.47 -8.09 8.38
C ASP A 97 2.78 -7.11 7.42
N GLY A 98 1.47 -6.93 7.58
CA GLY A 98 0.66 -6.04 6.73
C GLY A 98 0.51 -6.52 5.28
N VAL A 99 0.56 -5.58 4.34
CA VAL A 99 0.57 -5.86 2.89
C VAL A 99 2.01 -6.06 2.45
N VAL A 100 2.37 -7.31 2.18
CA VAL A 100 3.75 -7.70 1.86
C VAL A 100 3.91 -7.95 0.36
N GLY A 101 4.99 -7.44 -0.20
CA GLY A 101 5.53 -7.85 -1.49
C GLY A 101 6.86 -8.58 -1.31
N LEU A 102 7.03 -9.70 -2.01
CA LEU A 102 8.30 -10.39 -2.12
C LEU A 102 8.99 -9.93 -3.40
N LEU A 103 10.20 -9.38 -3.27
CA LEU A 103 11.04 -9.02 -4.40
C LEU A 103 12.16 -10.06 -4.53
N PHE A 104 12.18 -10.74 -5.67
CA PHE A 104 13.21 -11.71 -6.05
C PHE A 104 14.20 -11.06 -7.00
N THR A 105 15.48 -11.04 -6.65
CA THR A 105 16.51 -10.35 -7.44
C THR A 105 17.86 -11.06 -7.36
N ASN A 106 18.69 -10.84 -8.39
CA ASN A 106 20.09 -11.26 -8.45
C ASN A 106 21.05 -10.07 -8.28
N GLU A 107 20.53 -8.86 -8.07
CA GLU A 107 21.32 -7.66 -7.81
C GLU A 107 21.93 -7.68 -6.41
N GLU A 108 22.97 -6.88 -6.21
CA GLU A 108 23.62 -6.73 -4.91
C GLU A 108 22.70 -6.10 -3.86
N ILE A 109 22.87 -6.52 -2.60
CA ILE A 109 22.06 -6.07 -1.46
C ILE A 109 22.13 -4.54 -1.29
N ASN A 110 23.32 -3.95 -1.41
CA ASN A 110 23.51 -2.51 -1.29
C ASN A 110 22.71 -1.72 -2.35
N THR A 111 22.68 -2.20 -3.58
CA THR A 111 21.93 -1.56 -4.68
C THR A 111 20.43 -1.55 -4.38
N VAL A 112 19.90 -2.65 -3.84
CA VAL A 112 18.50 -2.76 -3.44
C VAL A 112 18.20 -1.81 -2.29
N GLU A 113 19.06 -1.76 -1.29
CA GLU A 113 18.89 -0.89 -0.13
C GLU A 113 18.93 0.59 -0.49
N ASP A 114 19.93 1.00 -1.27
CA ASP A 114 20.10 2.39 -1.69
C ASP A 114 18.91 2.86 -2.54
N TYR A 115 18.42 2.00 -3.43
CA TYR A 115 17.24 2.28 -4.23
C TYR A 115 16.00 2.51 -3.36
N PHE A 116 15.65 1.57 -2.48
CA PHE A 116 14.43 1.70 -1.65
C PHE A 116 14.56 2.77 -0.57
N ASN A 117 15.78 3.11 -0.15
CA ASN A 117 16.03 4.24 0.75
C ASN A 117 15.86 5.59 0.07
N ALA A 118 16.32 5.72 -1.19
CA ALA A 118 16.16 6.93 -1.99
C ALA A 118 14.74 7.08 -2.55
N TYR A 119 14.04 5.97 -2.80
CA TYR A 119 12.71 5.97 -3.39
C TYR A 119 11.66 6.53 -2.42
N THR A 120 11.28 7.78 -2.66
CA THR A 120 10.21 8.47 -1.93
C THR A 120 9.24 9.09 -2.92
N LYS A 121 7.94 8.92 -2.68
CA LYS A 121 6.88 9.53 -3.50
C LYS A 121 5.89 10.29 -2.62
N GLN A 122 5.35 11.37 -3.15
CA GLN A 122 4.28 12.11 -2.48
C GLN A 122 2.95 11.34 -2.57
N ASP A 123 2.23 11.29 -1.45
CA ASP A 123 0.99 10.57 -1.26
C ASP A 123 0.01 11.41 -0.42
N TYR A 124 -1.29 11.12 -0.53
CA TYR A 124 -2.32 11.65 0.35
C TYR A 124 -2.19 11.05 1.75
N SER A 125 -2.30 11.90 2.76
CA SER A 125 -2.34 11.45 4.14
C SER A 125 -3.55 10.55 4.38
N ARG A 126 -3.34 9.48 5.15
CA ARG A 126 -4.39 8.51 5.48
C ARG A 126 -4.86 8.69 6.92
N ALA A 127 -6.01 8.08 7.20
CA ALA A 127 -6.56 8.06 8.55
C ALA A 127 -5.56 7.39 9.50
N LYS A 128 -5.47 7.88 10.73
CA LYS A 128 -4.54 7.43 11.78
C LYS A 128 -3.06 7.74 11.51
N THR A 129 -2.73 8.43 10.42
CA THR A 129 -1.40 9.00 10.20
C THR A 129 -1.34 10.41 10.77
N ARG A 130 -0.15 10.90 11.13
CA ARG A 130 0.03 12.29 11.56
C ARG A 130 -0.16 13.24 10.38
N ALA A 131 -0.79 14.38 10.62
CA ALA A 131 -0.95 15.43 9.61
C ALA A 131 0.43 16.01 9.26
N PRO A 132 0.79 16.08 7.96
CA PRO A 132 2.08 16.63 7.55
C PRO A 132 2.10 18.17 7.61
N ILE A 133 0.95 18.81 7.36
CA ILE A 133 0.84 20.26 7.25
C ILE A 133 -0.29 20.81 8.12
N ASP A 134 -0.18 22.08 8.48
CA ASP A 134 -1.29 22.86 9.02
C ASP A 134 -2.25 23.19 7.88
N PHE A 135 -3.53 22.83 8.03
CA PHE A 135 -4.55 23.10 7.02
C PHE A 135 -5.81 23.66 7.67
N THR A 136 -6.18 24.88 7.28
CA THR A 136 -7.38 25.56 7.79
C THR A 136 -8.25 25.97 6.61
N ILE A 137 -9.49 25.50 6.58
CA ILE A 137 -10.46 25.94 5.58
C ILE A 137 -11.21 27.15 6.16
N PRO A 138 -11.15 28.33 5.51
CA PRO A 138 -11.83 29.52 5.99
C PRO A 138 -13.36 29.38 5.90
N GLU A 139 -14.06 30.17 6.70
CA GLU A 139 -15.51 30.32 6.58
C GLU A 139 -15.87 31.05 5.29
N GLY A 140 -16.96 30.65 4.63
CA GLY A 140 -17.44 31.27 3.40
C GLY A 140 -17.45 30.32 2.20
N ILE A 141 -17.14 30.87 1.02
CA ILE A 141 -17.09 30.14 -0.25
C ILE A 141 -15.89 29.21 -0.24
N VAL A 142 -16.12 27.92 -0.53
CA VAL A 142 -15.05 26.93 -0.59
C VAL A 142 -14.50 26.87 -2.01
N TYR A 143 -13.19 27.01 -2.13
CA TYR A 143 -12.48 26.91 -3.39
C TYR A 143 -11.78 25.56 -3.53
N SER A 144 -11.39 25.22 -4.76
CA SER A 144 -10.89 23.90 -5.12
C SER A 144 -9.56 23.53 -4.45
N ARG A 145 -8.75 24.50 -4.05
CA ARG A 145 -7.54 24.29 -3.24
C ARG A 145 -7.70 24.67 -1.77
N GLY A 146 -8.93 24.95 -1.33
CA GLY A 146 -9.26 25.17 0.07
C GLY A 146 -8.47 26.29 0.74
N GLY A 147 -8.06 27.32 -0.02
CA GLY A 147 -7.34 28.50 0.50
C GLY A 147 -5.81 28.42 0.45
N GLN A 148 -5.24 27.46 -0.29
CA GLN A 148 -3.78 27.38 -0.51
C GLN A 148 -3.27 28.39 -1.55
N ILE A 149 -4.15 28.86 -2.45
CA ILE A 149 -3.83 29.76 -3.55
C ILE A 149 -4.68 31.03 -3.39
N SER A 150 -4.23 32.12 -4.03
CA SER A 150 -5.00 33.36 -4.13
C SER A 150 -6.38 33.12 -4.75
N ILE A 151 -7.38 33.90 -4.32
CA ILE A 151 -8.79 33.76 -4.77
C ILE A 151 -8.93 33.98 -6.29
N GLU A 152 -8.03 34.77 -6.88
CA GLU A 152 -8.04 35.10 -8.31
C GLU A 152 -7.62 33.91 -9.19
N GLU A 153 -6.83 32.99 -8.63
CA GLU A 153 -6.28 31.82 -9.33
C GLU A 153 -6.97 30.50 -8.93
N ASP A 154 -7.83 30.52 -7.91
CA ASP A 154 -8.56 29.35 -7.43
C ASP A 154 -9.98 29.30 -8.02
N VAL A 155 -10.47 28.07 -8.25
CA VAL A 155 -11.79 27.83 -8.82
C VAL A 155 -12.76 27.54 -7.70
N THR A 156 -13.91 28.22 -7.70
CA THR A 156 -14.98 27.96 -6.72
C THR A 156 -15.51 26.53 -6.87
N MET A 157 -15.71 25.83 -5.75
CA MET A 157 -16.33 24.50 -5.77
C MET A 157 -17.79 24.58 -6.23
N SER A 158 -18.25 23.55 -6.95
CA SER A 158 -19.66 23.45 -7.35
C SER A 158 -20.60 23.50 -6.15
N HIS A 159 -21.67 24.28 -6.25
CA HIS A 159 -22.70 24.40 -5.21
C HIS A 159 -23.30 23.06 -4.78
N SER A 160 -23.36 22.06 -5.69
CA SER A 160 -23.81 20.71 -5.36
C SER A 160 -22.95 19.99 -4.31
N LEU A 161 -21.68 20.38 -4.17
CA LEU A 161 -20.77 19.81 -3.19
C LEU A 161 -20.87 20.51 -1.82
N GLU A 162 -21.45 21.70 -1.73
CA GLU A 162 -21.55 22.44 -0.46
C GLU A 162 -22.28 21.63 0.62
N GLU A 163 -23.34 20.90 0.26
CA GLU A 163 -24.05 20.05 1.21
C GLU A 163 -23.13 18.97 1.79
N THR A 164 -22.31 18.34 0.95
CA THR A 164 -21.34 17.35 1.42
C THR A 164 -20.22 17.98 2.24
N LEU A 165 -19.73 19.15 1.84
CA LEU A 165 -18.66 19.90 2.52
C LEU A 165 -19.11 20.35 3.92
N ARG A 166 -20.32 20.89 4.05
CA ARG A 166 -20.83 21.40 5.33
C ARG A 166 -21.40 20.28 6.21
N ASN A 167 -22.22 19.37 5.67
CA ASN A 167 -22.89 18.35 6.48
C ASN A 167 -21.99 17.14 6.77
N LYS A 168 -21.24 16.65 5.77
CA LYS A 168 -20.42 15.42 5.90
C LYS A 168 -19.03 15.71 6.44
N PHE A 169 -18.39 16.79 5.97
CA PHE A 169 -17.04 17.17 6.36
C PHE A 169 -16.97 18.18 7.51
N LYS A 170 -18.11 18.77 7.92
CA LYS A 170 -18.18 19.74 9.04
C LYS A 170 -17.20 20.89 8.90
N ILE A 171 -17.16 21.49 7.71
CA ILE A 171 -16.38 22.71 7.43
C ILE A 171 -17.05 23.92 8.11
N PRO A 172 -16.31 24.85 8.76
CA PRO A 172 -14.85 25.01 8.77
C PRO A 172 -14.12 23.96 9.61
N THR A 173 -12.96 23.51 9.12
CA THR A 173 -12.11 22.53 9.79
C THR A 173 -10.69 23.06 9.86
N LYS A 174 -10.07 22.90 11.04
CA LYS A 174 -8.66 23.19 11.27
C LYS A 174 -7.94 21.90 11.60
N MET A 175 -6.82 21.67 10.94
CA MET A 175 -5.89 20.56 11.18
C MET A 175 -4.53 21.18 11.49
N LYS A 176 -3.88 20.68 12.54
CA LYS A 176 -2.51 21.04 12.87
C LYS A 176 -1.58 19.89 12.50
N SER A 177 -0.40 20.24 12.03
CA SER A 177 0.70 19.32 11.78
C SER A 177 1.03 18.56 13.07
N GLY A 178 1.28 17.26 12.91
CA GLY A 178 1.55 16.34 14.01
C GLY A 178 0.31 15.69 14.65
N ASP A 179 -0.89 16.26 14.49
CA ASP A 179 -2.12 15.65 15.02
C ASP A 179 -2.48 14.37 14.24
N VAL A 180 -3.06 13.39 14.93
CA VAL A 180 -3.52 12.14 14.30
C VAL A 180 -4.79 12.42 13.49
N LEU A 181 -4.73 12.15 12.19
CA LEU A 181 -5.83 12.41 11.26
C LEU A 181 -6.99 11.44 11.47
N ASP A 182 -8.20 11.99 11.59
CA ASP A 182 -9.44 11.22 11.46
C ASP A 182 -9.71 10.87 9.98
N VAL A 183 -10.58 9.88 9.75
CA VAL A 183 -11.01 9.45 8.40
C VAL A 183 -11.57 10.63 7.60
N ARG A 184 -12.31 11.53 8.25
CA ARG A 184 -12.85 12.74 7.60
C ARG A 184 -11.75 13.71 7.20
N GLN A 185 -10.77 13.94 8.07
CA GLN A 185 -9.66 14.85 7.82
C GLN A 185 -8.78 14.35 6.65
N ALA A 186 -8.49 13.05 6.60
CA ALA A 186 -7.79 12.45 5.46
C ALA A 186 -8.57 12.59 4.14
N LEU A 187 -9.90 12.42 4.17
CA LEU A 187 -10.75 12.62 2.98
C LEU A 187 -10.80 14.09 2.54
N ILE A 188 -10.80 15.04 3.47
CA ILE A 188 -10.71 16.47 3.18
C ILE A 188 -9.40 16.77 2.45
N LEU A 189 -8.25 16.34 2.97
CA LEU A 189 -6.95 16.54 2.32
C LEU A 189 -6.91 15.94 0.91
N LYS A 190 -7.49 14.74 0.74
CA LYS A 190 -7.61 14.10 -0.58
C LYS A 190 -8.53 14.88 -1.53
N GLN A 191 -9.65 15.40 -1.04
CA GLN A 191 -10.61 16.17 -1.84
C GLN A 191 -9.99 17.47 -2.37
N PHE A 192 -9.16 18.13 -1.58
CA PHE A 192 -8.42 19.35 -1.97
C PHE A 192 -7.11 19.06 -2.71
N GLY A 193 -6.80 17.78 -2.96
CA GLY A 193 -5.62 17.37 -3.73
C GLY A 193 -4.29 17.60 -3.01
N ILE A 194 -4.28 17.53 -1.67
CA ILE A 194 -3.10 17.79 -0.85
C ILE A 194 -2.34 16.46 -0.61
N ALA A 195 -1.38 16.16 -1.49
CA ALA A 195 -0.49 15.01 -1.39
C ALA A 195 0.79 15.35 -0.61
N ALA A 196 0.67 15.66 0.68
CA ALA A 196 1.78 16.10 1.52
C ALA A 196 2.39 14.99 2.39
N SER A 197 1.89 13.75 2.31
CA SER A 197 2.47 12.61 3.00
C SER A 197 3.58 12.01 2.15
N GLU A 198 4.67 11.56 2.76
CA GLU A 198 5.70 10.80 2.06
C GLU A 198 5.36 9.31 2.13
N PHE A 199 5.38 8.66 0.97
CA PHE A 199 5.34 7.21 0.83
C PHE A 199 6.77 6.70 0.67
N LYS A 200 7.20 5.88 1.63
CA LYS A 200 8.47 5.17 1.61
C LYS A 200 8.20 3.67 1.78
N VAL A 201 8.88 2.85 0.97
CA VAL A 201 8.82 1.38 1.10
C VAL A 201 9.71 0.98 2.27
N GLN A 202 9.17 0.21 3.22
CA GLN A 202 9.97 -0.35 4.30
C GLN A 202 10.44 -1.75 3.91
N MET A 203 11.75 -1.97 3.95
CA MET A 203 12.34 -3.31 3.86
C MET A 203 12.35 -3.92 5.25
N LEU A 204 11.86 -5.15 5.39
CA LEU A 204 11.75 -5.85 6.68
C LEU A 204 12.91 -6.83 6.90
N GLY A 205 13.43 -7.38 5.81
CA GLY A 205 14.57 -8.29 5.82
C GLY A 205 14.77 -8.90 4.45
N TYR A 206 15.85 -9.64 4.32
CA TYR A 206 16.16 -10.41 3.12
C TYR A 206 16.66 -11.81 3.46
N TYR A 207 16.58 -12.69 2.48
CA TYR A 207 17.13 -14.04 2.52
C TYR A 207 18.12 -14.21 1.38
N ASP A 208 19.29 -14.72 1.70
CA ASP A 208 20.30 -15.14 0.73
C ASP A 208 20.20 -16.65 0.50
N GLY A 209 19.83 -17.03 -0.71
CA GLY A 209 19.66 -18.42 -1.11
C GLY A 209 20.96 -19.20 -1.33
N GLU A 210 22.13 -18.57 -1.34
CA GLU A 210 23.42 -19.28 -1.37
C GLU A 210 23.90 -19.63 0.04
N ASN A 211 23.79 -18.67 0.96
CA ASN A 211 24.24 -18.84 2.35
C ASN A 211 23.15 -19.39 3.27
N ASN A 212 21.92 -19.58 2.76
CA ASN A 212 20.72 -19.97 3.50
C ASN A 212 20.53 -19.16 4.78
N LYS A 213 20.75 -17.84 4.69
CA LYS A 213 20.73 -16.95 5.86
C LYS A 213 19.67 -15.86 5.69
N VAL A 214 18.91 -15.64 6.76
CA VAL A 214 17.97 -14.51 6.86
C VAL A 214 18.65 -13.37 7.63
N GLU A 215 18.64 -12.17 7.04
CA GLU A 215 19.02 -10.94 7.72
C GLU A 215 17.81 -10.01 7.85
N LYS A 216 17.71 -9.35 9.00
CA LYS A 216 16.60 -8.47 9.36
C LYS A 216 17.07 -7.02 9.37
N TYR A 217 16.21 -6.13 8.88
CA TYR A 217 16.41 -4.69 8.98
C TYR A 217 15.82 -4.12 10.26
#